data_AF-A0AB32TDC6-F1
#
_entry.id   AF-A0AB32TDC6-F1
#
_cell.length_a   1.000
_cell.length_b   1.000
_cell.length_c   1.000
_cell.angle_alpha   90.00
_cell.angle_beta   90.00
_cell.angle_gamma   90.00
#
_symmetry.space_group_name_H-M   'P 1'
#
loop_
_entity.id
_entity.type
_entity.pdbx_description
1 polymer ?
#
loop_
_entity_poly.entity_id
_entity_poly.type
_entity_poly.pdbx_seq_one_letter_code
_entity_poly.pdbx_strand_id
1 'polypeptide(L)'
;MWRFGEILLATIYTKDEKRKTSYPDERIRDRLKLDSQTGSLTITNSRISDSGLYTVTSSSSTTLLNTFSLTVYARLPVPIISNSLSEQYCSVLCSVVNVSAVSLSWYKGSSVLSSISVSDLNNSLSLPLEIDCLDDFYSCEVKNPISNETTQLSSTHMCQPCSDCICCCGSTEALIRLALSAVVGVASVAVLVYDIRSRKKVERTNITLYWLSA
;
A
#
# COMPACT_ATOMS: atom_id res chain seq x y z
N MET A 1 36.92 -24.59 5.34
CA MET A 1 36.04 -25.42 4.50
C MET A 1 34.65 -24.84 4.56
N TRP A 2 34.05 -24.59 3.41
CA TRP A 2 32.68 -24.07 3.29
C TRP A 2 31.68 -25.20 3.17
N ARG A 3 30.60 -25.13 3.94
CA ARG A 3 29.49 -26.09 3.91
C ARG A 3 28.15 -25.38 3.78
N PHE A 4 27.20 -26.07 3.17
CA PHE A 4 25.77 -25.71 3.15
C PHE A 4 25.00 -26.90 3.72
N GLY A 5 24.51 -26.75 4.96
CA GLY A 5 24.13 -27.91 5.77
C GLY A 5 25.28 -28.91 5.88
N GLU A 6 25.02 -30.17 5.54
CA GLU A 6 26.03 -31.26 5.54
C GLU A 6 26.88 -31.31 4.26
N ILE A 7 26.52 -30.53 3.23
CA ILE A 7 27.18 -30.60 1.92
C ILE A 7 28.45 -29.76 1.94
N LEU A 8 29.57 -30.38 1.58
CA LEU A 8 30.85 -29.69 1.42
C LEU A 8 30.91 -28.98 0.07
N LEU A 9 30.89 -27.65 0.09
CA LEU A 9 30.88 -26.82 -1.10
C LEU A 9 32.28 -26.57 -1.66
N ALA A 10 33.19 -26.13 -0.79
CA ALA A 10 34.53 -25.74 -1.22
C ALA A 10 35.57 -25.84 -0.09
N THR A 11 36.80 -26.18 -0.45
CA THR A 11 37.94 -26.28 0.48
C THR A 11 39.17 -25.56 -0.04
N ILE A 12 39.98 -25.07 0.88
CA ILE A 12 41.34 -24.58 0.61
C ILE A 12 42.29 -25.60 1.23
N TYR A 13 43.28 -26.02 0.47
CA TYR A 13 44.33 -26.92 0.93
C TYR A 13 45.66 -26.50 0.31
N THR A 14 46.75 -26.96 0.90
CA THR A 14 48.10 -26.72 0.38
C THR A 14 48.57 -27.98 -0.35
N LYS A 15 49.06 -27.81 -1.59
CA LYS A 15 49.71 -28.88 -2.35
C LYS A 15 50.86 -28.27 -3.15
N ASP A 16 52.05 -28.86 -3.04
CA ASP A 16 53.28 -28.36 -3.66
C ASP A 16 53.60 -26.91 -3.23
N GLU A 17 53.47 -26.64 -1.93
CA GLU A 17 53.65 -25.30 -1.30
C GLU A 17 52.72 -24.19 -1.83
N LYS A 18 51.74 -24.53 -2.67
CA LYS A 18 50.74 -23.60 -3.21
C LYS A 18 49.38 -23.86 -2.60
N ARG A 19 48.68 -22.77 -2.25
CA ARG A 19 47.26 -22.84 -1.89
C ARG A 19 46.44 -23.16 -3.13
N LYS A 20 45.63 -24.21 -3.05
CA LYS A 20 44.71 -24.67 -4.09
C LYS A 20 43.29 -24.74 -3.52
N THR A 21 42.31 -24.69 -4.41
CA THR A 21 40.90 -24.83 -4.07
C THR A 21 40.32 -26.14 -4.64
N SER A 22 39.34 -26.72 -3.95
CA SER A 22 38.57 -27.87 -4.43
C SER A 22 37.09 -27.60 -4.25
N TYR A 23 36.28 -28.12 -5.18
CA TYR A 23 34.82 -27.98 -5.21
C TYR A 23 34.20 -29.38 -5.36
N PRO A 24 33.91 -30.06 -4.24
CA PRO A 24 33.41 -31.45 -4.28
C PRO A 24 31.98 -31.57 -4.81
N ASP A 25 31.15 -30.53 -4.64
CA ASP A 25 29.78 -30.53 -5.15
C ASP A 25 29.73 -30.02 -6.59
N GLU A 26 29.54 -30.94 -7.54
CA GLU A 26 29.46 -30.64 -8.97
C GLU A 26 28.23 -29.78 -9.33
N ARG A 27 27.13 -29.85 -8.57
CA ARG A 27 25.86 -29.17 -8.91
C ARG A 27 25.96 -27.65 -8.91
N ILE A 28 26.83 -27.11 -8.06
CA ILE A 28 26.99 -25.66 -7.87
C ILE A 28 28.38 -25.17 -8.24
N ARG A 29 29.30 -26.08 -8.59
CA ARG A 29 30.70 -25.80 -8.91
C ARG A 29 30.88 -24.61 -9.87
N ASP A 30 30.10 -24.55 -10.94
CA ASP A 30 30.22 -23.50 -11.97
C ASP A 30 29.85 -22.09 -11.47
N ARG A 31 29.18 -22.00 -10.32
CA ARG A 31 28.74 -20.75 -9.70
C ARG A 31 29.56 -20.38 -8.48
N LEU A 32 30.43 -21.26 -7.98
CA LEU A 32 31.25 -21.02 -6.80
C LEU A 32 32.64 -20.50 -7.19
N LYS A 33 33.07 -19.44 -6.51
CA LYS A 33 34.44 -18.95 -6.57
C LYS A 33 34.96 -18.77 -5.15
N LEU A 34 35.95 -19.57 -4.77
CA LEU A 34 36.64 -19.47 -3.50
C LEU A 34 37.96 -18.72 -3.67
N ASP A 35 38.11 -17.62 -2.95
CA ASP A 35 39.36 -16.88 -2.88
C ASP A 35 40.34 -17.63 -1.97
N SER A 36 41.44 -18.13 -2.53
CA SER A 36 42.42 -18.94 -1.79
C SER A 36 43.27 -18.14 -0.81
N GLN A 37 43.27 -16.80 -0.87
CA GLN A 37 44.03 -15.93 0.03
C GLN A 37 43.20 -15.54 1.25
N THR A 38 41.96 -15.12 1.03
CA THR A 38 41.06 -14.59 2.07
C THR A 38 40.13 -15.66 2.65
N GLY A 39 39.85 -16.73 1.90
CA GLY A 39 38.84 -17.72 2.28
C GLY A 39 37.40 -17.32 1.93
N SER A 40 37.20 -16.19 1.25
CA SER A 40 35.86 -15.70 0.86
C SER A 40 35.22 -16.58 -0.21
N LEU A 41 33.99 -17.01 0.01
CA LEU A 41 33.18 -17.73 -0.97
C LEU A 41 32.25 -16.76 -1.68
N THR A 42 32.34 -16.73 -3.01
CA THR A 42 31.40 -16.02 -3.88
C THR A 42 30.50 -17.01 -4.59
N ILE A 43 29.20 -16.73 -4.60
CA ILE A 43 28.19 -17.49 -5.36
C ILE A 43 27.65 -16.56 -6.44
N THR A 44 27.85 -16.88 -7.71
CA THR A 44 27.32 -16.11 -8.84
C THR A 44 25.99 -16.70 -9.32
N ASN A 45 25.17 -15.89 -10.01
CA ASN A 45 23.86 -16.33 -10.52
C ASN A 45 23.04 -17.07 -9.44
N SER A 46 22.87 -16.42 -8.30
CA SER A 46 22.19 -16.99 -7.13
C SER A 46 20.73 -17.29 -7.42
N ARG A 47 20.22 -18.32 -6.76
CA ARG A 47 18.84 -18.80 -6.86
C ARG A 47 18.22 -18.80 -5.47
N ILE A 48 16.89 -18.74 -5.40
CA ILE A 48 16.15 -18.81 -4.13
C ILE A 48 16.54 -20.07 -3.34
N SER A 49 16.75 -21.19 -4.04
CA SER A 49 17.20 -22.47 -3.46
C SER A 49 18.59 -22.44 -2.81
N ASP A 50 19.39 -21.41 -3.07
CA ASP A 50 20.70 -21.25 -2.42
C ASP A 50 20.57 -20.59 -1.03
N SER A 51 19.35 -20.15 -0.65
CA SER A 51 19.10 -19.61 0.69
C SER A 51 19.28 -20.69 1.75
N GLY A 52 19.86 -20.30 2.88
CA GLY A 52 20.04 -21.18 4.03
C GLY A 52 21.32 -20.90 4.79
N LEU A 53 21.72 -21.87 5.61
CA LEU A 53 22.82 -21.73 6.54
C LEU A 53 24.13 -22.23 5.92
N TYR A 54 25.10 -21.34 5.85
CA TYR A 54 26.45 -21.63 5.39
C TYR A 54 27.40 -21.64 6.58
N THR A 55 28.24 -22.65 6.68
CA THR A 55 29.23 -22.75 7.77
C THR A 55 30.63 -22.82 7.22
N VAL A 56 31.56 -22.20 7.96
CA VAL A 56 32.98 -22.25 7.68
C VAL A 56 33.64 -23.01 8.81
N THR A 57 34.35 -24.10 8.49
CA THR A 57 35.11 -24.87 9.48
C THR A 57 36.60 -24.87 9.16
N SER A 58 37.44 -25.03 10.18
CA SER A 58 38.87 -25.30 9.99
C SER A 58 39.06 -26.66 9.31
N SER A 59 40.05 -26.75 8.40
CA SER A 59 40.44 -28.03 7.78
C SER A 59 41.25 -28.92 8.71
N SER A 60 41.98 -28.35 9.68
CA SER A 60 42.89 -29.10 10.57
C SER A 60 42.20 -29.68 11.80
N SER A 61 41.19 -29.00 12.33
CA SER A 61 40.58 -29.31 13.63
C SER A 61 39.07 -29.53 13.55
N THR A 62 38.45 -29.42 12.37
CA THR A 62 36.99 -29.44 12.16
C THR A 62 36.20 -28.44 12.99
N THR A 63 36.87 -27.48 13.64
CA THR A 63 36.24 -26.46 14.48
C THR A 63 35.42 -25.50 13.63
N LEU A 64 34.21 -25.19 14.07
CA LEU A 64 33.38 -24.14 13.47
C LEU A 64 34.08 -22.78 13.67
N LEU A 65 34.29 -22.07 12.56
CA LEU A 65 34.88 -20.73 12.56
C LEU A 65 33.79 -19.66 12.48
N ASN A 66 32.82 -19.84 11.58
CA ASN A 66 31.69 -18.93 11.47
C ASN A 66 30.47 -19.58 10.82
N THR A 67 29.32 -18.92 11.01
CA THR A 67 28.05 -19.29 10.41
C THR A 67 27.43 -18.06 9.75
N PHE A 68 26.91 -18.22 8.54
CA PHE A 68 26.28 -17.17 7.75
C PHE A 68 24.87 -17.63 7.34
N SER A 69 23.87 -16.79 7.55
CA SER A 69 22.52 -17.00 7.02
C SER A 69 22.37 -16.22 5.72
N LEU A 70 22.22 -16.93 4.60
CA LEU A 70 21.98 -16.32 3.30
C LEU A 70 20.49 -16.41 2.96
N THR A 71 19.88 -15.28 2.60
CA THR A 71 18.52 -15.24 2.04
C THR A 71 18.57 -14.60 0.66
N VAL A 72 18.05 -15.29 -0.35
CA VAL A 72 18.02 -14.84 -1.74
C VAL A 72 16.57 -14.51 -2.11
N TYR A 73 16.33 -13.27 -2.55
CA TYR A 73 15.02 -12.81 -2.99
C TYR A 73 14.90 -12.83 -4.52
N ALA A 74 13.70 -13.13 -5.01
CA ALA A 74 13.38 -12.99 -6.42
C ALA A 74 13.39 -11.50 -6.83
N ARG A 75 13.64 -11.25 -8.11
CA ARG A 75 13.37 -9.93 -8.70
C ARG A 75 11.87 -9.65 -8.65
N LEU A 76 11.51 -8.43 -8.27
CA LEU A 76 10.13 -8.03 -8.15
C LEU A 76 9.53 -7.74 -9.54
N PRO A 77 8.32 -8.21 -9.83
CA PRO A 77 7.55 -7.73 -10.96
C PRO A 77 6.92 -6.37 -10.64
N VAL A 78 6.60 -5.60 -11.68
CA VAL A 78 5.89 -4.33 -11.54
C VAL A 78 4.44 -4.59 -11.11
N PRO A 79 3.93 -3.95 -10.03
CA PRO A 79 2.56 -4.13 -9.59
C PRO A 79 1.58 -3.50 -10.58
N ILE A 80 0.42 -4.12 -10.76
CA ILE A 80 -0.61 -3.66 -11.70
C ILE A 80 -1.76 -3.03 -10.92
N ILE A 81 -2.19 -1.85 -11.37
CA ILE A 81 -3.36 -1.16 -10.81
C ILE A 81 -4.53 -1.34 -11.77
N SER A 82 -5.64 -1.88 -11.26
CA SER A 82 -6.88 -2.11 -12.01
C SER A 82 -8.07 -1.49 -11.28
N ASN A 83 -9.10 -1.08 -12.03
CA ASN A 83 -10.36 -0.65 -11.43
C ASN A 83 -11.11 -1.85 -10.84
N SER A 84 -11.61 -1.71 -9.60
CA SER A 84 -12.48 -2.69 -8.96
C SER A 84 -13.92 -2.21 -9.11
N LEU A 85 -14.74 -2.98 -9.83
CA LEU A 85 -16.12 -2.63 -10.21
C LEU A 85 -17.02 -2.47 -8.97
N SER A 86 -17.07 -1.26 -8.43
CA SER A 86 -18.08 -0.81 -7.47
C SER A 86 -18.78 0.39 -8.08
N GLU A 87 -20.10 0.30 -8.28
CA GLU A 87 -20.91 1.36 -8.87
C GLU A 87 -21.13 2.54 -7.91
N GLN A 88 -20.80 2.39 -6.61
CA GLN A 88 -21.02 3.41 -5.58
C GLN A 88 -19.76 4.19 -5.19
N TYR A 89 -18.56 3.61 -5.29
CA TYR A 89 -17.31 4.23 -4.86
C TYR A 89 -16.19 3.95 -5.87
N CYS A 90 -15.35 4.95 -6.14
CA CYS A 90 -14.16 4.78 -6.97
C CYS A 90 -13.14 3.93 -6.18
N SER A 91 -13.03 2.66 -6.54
CA SER A 91 -12.14 1.70 -5.89
C SER A 91 -11.13 1.14 -6.89
N VAL A 92 -9.86 1.13 -6.51
CA VAL A 92 -8.79 0.55 -7.32
C VAL A 92 -8.16 -0.61 -6.57
N LEU A 93 -7.65 -1.56 -7.33
CA LEU A 93 -6.98 -2.75 -6.82
C LEU A 93 -5.55 -2.74 -7.33
N CYS A 94 -4.59 -2.77 -6.41
CA CYS A 94 -3.22 -3.06 -6.76
C CYS A 94 -2.96 -4.54 -6.59
N SER A 95 -2.46 -5.19 -7.63
CA SER A 95 -2.23 -6.64 -7.66
C SER A 95 -0.85 -6.98 -8.19
N VAL A 96 -0.25 -8.01 -7.59
CA VAL A 96 1.02 -8.58 -8.04
C VAL A 96 0.97 -10.11 -7.93
N VAL A 97 1.51 -10.81 -8.91
CA VAL A 97 1.48 -12.29 -8.98
C VAL A 97 2.89 -12.87 -8.94
N ASN A 98 3.02 -14.13 -8.56
CA ASN A 98 4.29 -14.86 -8.53
C ASN A 98 5.35 -14.20 -7.62
N VAL A 99 4.92 -13.67 -6.48
CA VAL A 99 5.77 -13.05 -5.46
C VAL A 99 5.85 -13.92 -4.21
N SER A 100 6.93 -13.76 -3.44
CA SER A 100 7.16 -14.45 -2.16
C SER A 100 7.99 -13.57 -1.25
N ALA A 101 7.67 -13.54 0.05
CA ALA A 101 8.38 -12.74 1.05
C ALA A 101 8.45 -11.24 0.65
N VAL A 102 7.30 -10.68 0.30
CA VAL A 102 7.15 -9.27 -0.11
C VAL A 102 6.11 -8.54 0.75
N SER A 103 6.20 -7.21 0.75
CA SER A 103 5.13 -6.32 1.19
C SER A 103 4.54 -5.58 -0.01
N LEU A 104 3.22 -5.42 -0.03
CA LEU A 104 2.49 -4.56 -0.97
C LEU A 104 1.86 -3.41 -0.18
N SER A 105 2.12 -2.17 -0.61
CA SER A 105 1.76 -0.98 0.13
C SER A 105 1.19 0.10 -0.78
N TRP A 106 0.16 0.80 -0.32
CA TRP A 106 -0.34 2.02 -0.93
C TRP A 106 0.27 3.25 -0.26
N TYR A 107 0.57 4.23 -1.10
CA TYR A 107 1.10 5.52 -0.71
C TYR A 107 0.25 6.65 -1.29
N LYS A 108 0.12 7.73 -0.52
CA LYS A 108 -0.30 9.05 -0.99
C LYS A 108 0.83 10.03 -0.68
N GLY A 109 1.51 10.51 -1.72
CA GLY A 109 2.78 11.20 -1.56
C GLY A 109 3.80 10.31 -0.83
N SER A 110 4.25 10.74 0.36
CA SER A 110 5.18 9.98 1.22
C SER A 110 4.51 9.18 2.33
N SER A 111 3.19 9.31 2.49
CA SER A 111 2.44 8.66 3.57
C SER A 111 1.95 7.28 3.14
N VAL A 112 2.20 6.26 3.97
CA VAL A 112 1.64 4.91 3.81
C VAL A 112 0.18 4.94 4.21
N LEU A 113 -0.71 4.50 3.33
CA LEU A 113 -2.15 4.38 3.61
C LEU A 113 -2.50 2.99 4.13
N SER A 114 -1.99 1.96 3.47
CA SER A 114 -2.25 0.56 3.81
C SER A 114 -1.08 -0.29 3.37
N SER A 115 -0.81 -1.37 4.11
CA SER A 115 0.28 -2.28 3.80
C SER A 115 -0.09 -3.69 4.23
N ILE A 116 0.21 -4.66 3.37
CA ILE A 116 0.08 -6.09 3.65
C ILE A 116 1.41 -6.77 3.31
N SER A 117 1.74 -7.84 4.04
CA SER A 117 2.95 -8.62 3.78
C SER A 117 2.64 -10.10 3.81
N VAL A 118 3.30 -10.86 2.96
CA VAL A 118 3.13 -12.32 2.85
C VAL A 118 4.49 -12.99 2.79
N SER A 119 4.68 -13.95 3.69
CA SER A 119 5.92 -14.72 3.85
C SER A 119 5.98 -15.99 3.00
N ASP A 120 4.85 -16.66 2.76
CA ASP A 120 4.79 -18.00 2.14
C ASP A 120 4.35 -17.98 0.65
N LEU A 121 4.83 -18.97 -0.12
CA LEU A 121 4.73 -19.09 -1.59
C LEU A 121 3.29 -19.22 -2.13
N ASN A 122 3.11 -18.71 -3.36
CA ASN A 122 1.98 -18.91 -4.28
C ASN A 122 0.64 -18.30 -3.86
N ASN A 123 0.57 -16.97 -3.84
CA ASN A 123 -0.67 -16.33 -4.24
C ASN A 123 -0.42 -14.94 -4.84
N SER A 124 -1.35 -14.55 -5.71
CA SER A 124 -1.53 -13.15 -6.06
C SER A 124 -1.77 -12.35 -4.79
N LEU A 125 -0.99 -11.29 -4.59
CA LEU A 125 -1.23 -10.33 -3.52
C LEU A 125 -2.01 -9.17 -4.12
N SER A 126 -3.15 -8.85 -3.51
CA SER A 126 -4.02 -7.77 -3.97
C SER A 126 -4.41 -6.89 -2.79
N LEU A 127 -4.29 -5.58 -2.96
CA LEU A 127 -4.60 -4.59 -1.94
C LEU A 127 -5.56 -3.55 -2.52
N PRO A 128 -6.85 -3.57 -2.12
CA PRO A 128 -7.82 -2.58 -2.58
C PRO A 128 -7.57 -1.23 -1.90
N LEU A 129 -7.95 -0.16 -2.59
CA LEU A 129 -7.95 1.20 -2.08
C LEU A 129 -9.19 1.94 -2.59
N GLU A 130 -9.95 2.50 -1.67
CA GLU A 130 -10.99 3.48 -1.99
C GLU A 130 -10.30 4.84 -2.17
N ILE A 131 -10.55 5.52 -3.29
CA ILE A 131 -9.94 6.82 -3.60
C ILE A 131 -11.01 7.89 -3.78
N ASP A 132 -10.69 9.09 -3.31
CA ASP A 132 -11.51 10.27 -3.53
C ASP A 132 -11.17 10.88 -4.90
N CYS A 133 -12.16 11.46 -5.58
CA CYS A 133 -12.00 12.06 -6.92
C CYS A 133 -11.24 13.40 -6.92
N LEU A 134 -10.45 13.67 -5.89
CA LEU A 134 -9.55 14.82 -5.82
C LEU A 134 -8.29 14.53 -6.66
N ASP A 135 -7.68 15.59 -7.19
CA ASP A 135 -6.46 15.50 -8.01
C ASP A 135 -5.25 15.15 -7.14
N ASP A 136 -5.20 13.88 -6.75
CA ASP A 136 -4.21 13.30 -5.86
C ASP A 136 -3.36 12.24 -6.60
N PHE A 137 -2.13 12.07 -6.12
CA PHE A 137 -1.18 11.09 -6.62
C PHE A 137 -1.06 9.92 -5.65
N TYR A 138 -1.47 8.76 -6.12
CA TYR A 138 -1.36 7.50 -5.40
C TYR A 138 -0.24 6.66 -6.00
N SER A 139 0.37 5.82 -5.18
CA SER A 139 1.41 4.90 -5.64
C SER A 139 1.24 3.56 -4.95
N CYS A 140 1.31 2.49 -5.73
CA CYS A 140 1.38 1.15 -5.20
C CYS A 140 2.83 0.65 -5.31
N GLU A 141 3.42 0.29 -4.18
CA GLU A 141 4.78 -0.23 -4.08
C GLU A 141 4.74 -1.70 -3.65
N VAL A 142 5.43 -2.55 -4.41
CA VAL A 142 5.83 -3.88 -3.94
C VAL A 142 7.31 -3.82 -3.52
N LYS A 143 7.62 -4.39 -2.37
CA LYS A 143 8.95 -4.29 -1.76
C LYS A 143 9.39 -5.61 -1.15
N ASN A 144 10.67 -5.91 -1.32
CA ASN A 144 11.39 -6.92 -0.55
C ASN A 144 12.60 -6.25 0.14
N PRO A 145 13.35 -6.95 0.99
CA PRO A 145 14.48 -6.35 1.71
C PRO A 145 15.62 -5.80 0.83
N ILE A 146 15.65 -6.11 -0.46
CA ILE A 146 16.75 -5.74 -1.37
C ILE A 146 16.34 -4.72 -2.45
N SER A 147 15.05 -4.57 -2.75
CA SER A 147 14.54 -3.81 -3.89
C SER A 147 13.08 -3.43 -3.70
N ASN A 148 12.63 -2.42 -4.45
CA ASN A 148 11.23 -2.02 -4.56
C ASN A 148 10.86 -1.73 -6.02
N GLU A 149 9.59 -1.94 -6.35
CA GLU A 149 8.98 -1.59 -7.63
C GLU A 149 7.68 -0.87 -7.37
N THR A 150 7.43 0.20 -8.13
CA THR A 150 6.30 1.11 -7.85
C THR A 150 5.57 1.47 -9.13
N THR A 151 4.24 1.42 -9.05
CA THR A 151 3.35 1.91 -10.11
C THR A 151 2.55 3.09 -9.59
N GLN A 152 2.52 4.16 -10.38
CA GLN A 152 1.84 5.39 -10.02
C GLN A 152 0.44 5.44 -10.63
N LEU A 153 -0.48 6.04 -9.89
CA LEU A 153 -1.84 6.29 -10.30
C LEU A 153 -2.18 7.77 -10.07
N SER A 154 -2.71 8.40 -11.11
CA SER A 154 -3.44 9.66 -10.98
C SER A 154 -4.94 9.38 -11.02
N SER A 155 -5.68 9.99 -10.10
CA SER A 155 -7.14 9.82 -9.97
C SER A 155 -7.89 10.11 -11.27
N THR A 156 -7.39 11.01 -12.12
CA THR A 156 -8.05 11.45 -13.36
C THR A 156 -8.06 10.41 -14.49
N HIS A 157 -7.18 9.41 -14.45
CA HIS A 157 -7.00 8.47 -15.55
C HIS A 157 -7.72 7.13 -15.39
N MET A 158 -8.07 6.69 -14.18
CA MET A 158 -8.67 5.37 -13.94
C MET A 158 -10.14 5.41 -13.50
N CYS A 159 -10.55 6.47 -12.82
CA CYS A 159 -11.96 6.73 -12.60
C CYS A 159 -12.40 7.73 -13.67
N GLN A 160 -13.36 7.30 -14.50
CA GLN A 160 -14.01 8.17 -15.47
C GLN A 160 -14.41 9.46 -14.73
N PRO A 161 -14.10 10.66 -15.26
CA PRO A 161 -14.54 11.89 -14.63
C PRO A 161 -16.05 11.79 -14.45
N CYS A 162 -16.50 11.76 -13.19
CA CYS A 162 -17.90 11.93 -12.89
C CYS A 162 -18.32 13.21 -13.64
N SER A 163 -19.18 13.06 -14.65
CA SER A 163 -19.80 14.20 -15.29
C SER A 163 -20.61 14.88 -14.21
N ASP A 164 -20.11 16.02 -13.75
CA ASP A 164 -20.49 16.76 -12.55
C ASP A 164 -20.08 16.07 -11.22
N CYS A 165 -19.02 16.60 -10.62
CA CYS A 165 -18.53 16.26 -9.29
C CYS A 165 -19.54 16.68 -8.20
N ILE A 166 -20.65 15.94 -8.11
CA ILE A 166 -21.69 16.05 -7.07
C ILE A 166 -21.60 14.86 -6.09
N CYS A 167 -20.89 13.78 -6.45
CA CYS A 167 -20.92 12.49 -5.74
C CYS A 167 -20.17 12.39 -4.39
N CYS A 168 -19.55 13.44 -3.86
CA CYS A 168 -18.90 13.38 -2.53
C CYS A 168 -19.49 14.33 -1.47
N CYS A 169 -20.56 15.09 -1.77
CA CYS A 169 -21.19 16.03 -0.83
C CYS A 169 -22.57 15.56 -0.30
N GLY A 170 -22.71 14.27 0.01
CA GLY A 170 -23.98 13.69 0.49
C GLY A 170 -24.48 14.19 1.86
N SER A 171 -23.68 14.92 2.63
CA SER A 171 -24.04 15.37 3.99
C SER A 171 -24.26 16.89 4.10
N THR A 172 -23.50 17.72 3.39
CA THR A 172 -23.64 19.18 3.48
C THR A 172 -24.83 19.70 2.69
N GLU A 173 -25.20 19.08 1.57
CA GLU A 173 -26.35 19.51 0.78
C GLU A 173 -27.68 19.30 1.53
N ALA A 174 -27.84 18.15 2.20
CA ALA A 174 -29.01 17.87 3.02
C ALA A 174 -29.12 18.86 4.19
N LEU A 175 -28.00 19.18 4.84
CA LEU A 175 -27.95 20.19 5.92
C LEU A 175 -28.27 21.61 5.39
N ILE A 176 -27.77 21.98 4.21
CA ILE A 176 -28.08 23.27 3.57
C ILE A 176 -29.57 23.33 3.22
N ARG A 177 -30.15 22.27 2.63
CA ARG A 177 -31.58 22.20 2.30
C ARG A 177 -32.46 22.26 3.55
N LEU A 178 -32.06 21.60 4.64
CA LEU A 178 -32.74 21.67 5.94
C LEU A 178 -32.64 23.06 6.58
N ALA A 179 -31.48 23.70 6.49
CA ALA A 179 -31.29 25.06 6.99
C ALA A 179 -32.16 26.06 6.21
N LEU A 180 -32.18 25.96 4.88
CA LEU A 180 -33.00 26.81 4.02
C LEU A 180 -34.50 26.60 4.28
N SER A 181 -34.96 25.35 4.43
CA SER A 181 -36.38 25.08 4.74
C SER A 181 -36.79 25.58 6.11
N ALA A 182 -35.92 25.47 7.13
CA ALA A 182 -36.15 26.03 8.45
C ALA A 182 -36.25 27.56 8.43
N VAL A 183 -35.35 28.25 7.71
CA VAL A 183 -35.38 29.72 7.58
C VAL A 183 -36.65 30.18 6.88
N VAL A 184 -37.06 29.52 5.79
CA VAL A 184 -38.32 29.83 5.09
C VAL A 184 -39.53 29.57 5.99
N GLY A 185 -39.50 28.50 6.79
CA GLY A 185 -40.53 28.19 7.79
C GLY A 185 -40.66 29.29 8.84
N VAL A 186 -39.55 29.77 9.40
CA VAL A 186 -39.55 30.86 10.40
C VAL A 186 -40.07 32.16 9.79
N ALA A 187 -39.63 32.51 8.57
CA ALA A 187 -40.06 33.72 7.88
C ALA A 187 -41.57 33.70 7.59
N SER A 188 -42.11 32.58 7.12
CA SER A 188 -43.54 32.44 6.85
C SER A 188 -44.39 32.53 8.12
N VAL A 189 -43.96 31.93 9.24
CA VAL A 189 -44.61 32.09 10.55
C VAL A 189 -44.56 33.54 11.03
N ALA A 190 -43.42 34.22 10.89
CA ALA A 190 -43.30 35.63 11.28
C ALA A 190 -44.24 36.55 10.49
N VAL A 191 -44.37 36.32 9.17
CA VAL A 191 -45.31 37.04 8.31
C VAL A 191 -46.77 36.79 8.73
N LEU A 192 -47.14 35.54 9.01
CA LEU A 192 -48.49 35.20 9.50
C LEU A 192 -48.80 35.87 10.85
N VAL A 193 -47.85 35.85 11.79
CA VAL A 193 -48.02 36.51 13.10
C VAL A 193 -48.16 38.02 12.93
N TYR A 194 -47.36 38.62 12.05
CA TYR A 194 -47.45 40.05 11.74
C TYR A 194 -48.82 40.41 11.17
N ASP A 195 -49.31 39.63 10.20
CA ASP A 195 -50.61 39.87 9.57
C ASP A 195 -51.78 39.70 10.55
N ILE A 196 -51.77 38.66 11.39
CA ILE A 196 -52.79 38.48 12.44
C ILE A 196 -52.77 39.65 13.44
N ARG A 197 -51.58 40.09 13.88
CA ARG A 197 -51.46 41.24 14.79
C ARG A 197 -51.95 42.54 14.15
N SER A 198 -51.65 42.73 12.86
CA SER A 198 -52.11 43.88 12.08
C SER A 198 -53.63 43.90 12.00
N ARG A 199 -54.27 42.79 11.63
CA ARG A 199 -55.74 42.68 11.59
C ARG A 199 -56.39 42.94 12.95
N LYS A 200 -55.84 42.38 14.03
CA LYS A 200 -56.31 42.65 15.41
C LYS A 200 -56.19 44.13 15.80
N LYS A 201 -55.16 44.83 15.31
CA LYS A 201 -54.98 46.27 15.55
C LYS A 201 -56.03 47.09 14.80
N VAL A 202 -56.28 46.76 13.53
CA VAL A 202 -57.32 47.40 12.71
C VAL A 202 -58.72 47.19 13.31
N GLU A 203 -59.04 45.98 13.74
CA GLU A 203 -60.33 45.66 14.37
C GLU A 203 -60.52 46.41 15.70
N ARG A 204 -59.45 46.54 16.51
CA ARG A 204 -59.48 47.33 17.75
C ARG A 204 -59.67 48.83 17.46
N THR A 205 -59.06 49.37 16.41
CA THR A 205 -59.24 50.77 15.99
C THR A 205 -60.66 51.04 15.49
N ASN A 206 -61.26 50.12 14.73
CA ASN A 206 -62.65 50.22 14.28
C ASN A 206 -63.63 50.22 15.46
N ILE A 207 -63.44 49.31 16.43
CA ILE A 207 -64.28 49.27 17.64
C ILE A 207 -64.20 50.59 18.42
N THR A 208 -63.01 51.17 18.62
CA THR A 208 -62.88 52.48 19.29
C THR A 208 -63.54 53.64 18.55
N LEU A 209 -63.62 53.61 17.22
CA LEU A 209 -64.31 54.63 16.44
C LEU A 209 -65.83 54.53 16.57
N TYR A 210 -66.40 53.32 16.67
CA TYR A 210 -67.83 53.11 16.92
C TYR A 210 -68.31 53.67 18.27
N TRP A 211 -67.44 53.71 19.30
CA TRP A 211 -67.76 54.31 20.61
C TRP A 211 -67.61 55.83 20.66
N LEU A 212 -66.98 56.45 19.66
CA LEU A 212 -66.79 57.91 19.57
C LEU A 212 -67.86 58.60 18.70
N SER A 213 -68.72 57.82 18.04
CA SER A 213 -69.77 58.31 17.12
C SER A 213 -71.21 58.02 17.57
N ALA A 214 -71.42 57.67 18.83
CA ALA A 214 -72.73 57.47 19.47
C ALA A 214 -72.85 58.40 20.68
#